data_AF-I3ZW49-F1
#
_entry.id   AF-I3ZW49-F1
#
_cell.length_a   1.000
_cell.length_b   1.000
_cell.length_c   1.000
_cell.angle_alpha   90.00
_cell.angle_beta   90.00
_cell.angle_gamma   90.00
#
_symmetry.space_group_name_H-M   'P 1'
#
loop_
_entity.id
_entity.type
_entity.pdbx_description
1 polymer ?
#
loop_
_entity_poly.entity_id
_entity_poly.type
_entity_poly.pdbx_seq_one_letter_code
_entity_poly.pdbx_strand_id
1 'polypeptide(L)'
;MPAPENQKPGGRKPALIGLVLSLLVLLVLPTAGAQDYSYEINAYAVYFDVVSPDNVQETVEIDLTAHTNLSGYVIYTDYPVENPHAVIELETGVQAINVTVREVLGGTNAIYMSFPTLGPGESARIRLTFTTRGMITESDGKEQFTYYVRFSQPVGLFHVQLVVPRGYAVLSPIIPSPDKVESSTERLLLEWTRRDIRPGDEFYFIVGFSGEMAVPSSPSPLLYAGVFLAGLLVGGGSVYGYILYREKKREEEKTHLRSDEEKILALLKEGPVLQSELADKLGVSKAKVSIILREMEEKGLITRVKEGRTYRVFLRE
;
A
#
# COMPACT_ATOMS: atom_id res chain seq x y z
N MET A 1 87.44 78.33 45.88
CA MET A 1 86.17 78.44 46.63
C MET A 1 85.03 78.02 45.70
N PRO A 2 84.04 77.24 46.13
CA PRO A 2 84.00 76.17 47.13
C PRO A 2 83.70 74.80 46.49
N ALA A 3 83.75 73.77 47.34
CA ALA A 3 83.53 72.34 47.12
C ALA A 3 82.01 71.96 47.20
N PRO A 4 81.64 70.70 47.50
CA PRO A 4 81.79 69.42 46.77
C PRO A 4 80.38 68.80 46.53
N GLU A 5 80.28 67.52 46.13
CA GLU A 5 79.40 66.46 46.71
C GLU A 5 79.17 65.33 45.68
N ASN A 6 79.94 64.24 45.70
CA ASN A 6 79.78 62.99 46.47
C ASN A 6 78.65 62.04 45.97
N GLN A 7 79.09 60.86 45.46
CA GLN A 7 78.45 59.52 45.58
C GLN A 7 77.12 59.24 44.85
N LYS A 8 76.81 58.07 44.29
CA LYS A 8 77.46 56.76 43.99
C LYS A 8 76.48 55.99 43.06
N PRO A 9 76.78 54.76 42.60
CA PRO A 9 76.48 54.29 41.24
C PRO A 9 75.19 53.45 41.16
N GLY A 10 74.62 53.35 39.96
CA GLY A 10 73.48 52.48 39.70
C GLY A 10 73.58 51.78 38.35
N GLY A 11 73.84 50.47 38.38
CA GLY A 11 73.14 49.53 37.51
C GLY A 11 73.70 49.21 36.12
N ARG A 12 74.53 48.16 36.09
CA ARG A 12 74.49 47.01 35.15
C ARG A 12 74.55 47.22 33.62
N LYS A 13 75.71 46.81 33.08
CA LYS A 13 75.97 46.22 31.75
C LYS A 13 75.07 44.97 31.48
N PRO A 14 75.19 44.29 30.32
CA PRO A 14 75.09 44.74 28.93
C PRO A 14 74.05 43.89 28.15
N ALA A 15 73.59 44.41 27.01
CA ALA A 15 72.76 43.68 26.06
C ALA A 15 73.58 42.63 25.29
N LEU A 16 73.26 41.35 25.49
CA LEU A 16 73.50 40.28 24.52
C LEU A 16 72.55 39.13 24.90
N ILE A 17 71.55 38.86 24.06
CA ILE A 17 70.85 37.58 23.80
C ILE A 17 69.78 37.94 22.78
N GLY A 18 70.16 37.92 21.51
CA GLY A 18 69.23 37.83 20.41
C GLY A 18 69.31 36.40 19.89
N LEU A 19 68.14 35.79 19.71
CA LEU A 19 67.90 34.73 18.71
C LEU A 19 68.23 33.27 19.12
N VAL A 20 67.63 32.74 20.20
CA VAL A 20 67.39 31.26 20.32
C VAL A 20 66.05 30.89 21.02
N LEU A 21 65.23 31.82 21.54
CA LEU A 21 64.07 31.44 22.36
C LEU A 21 62.72 31.93 21.78
N SER A 22 62.25 31.30 20.71
CA SER A 22 60.88 31.51 20.23
C SER A 22 60.28 30.31 19.52
N LEU A 23 60.59 29.09 19.99
CA LEU A 23 60.03 27.85 19.43
C LEU A 23 59.87 26.74 20.48
N LEU A 24 59.16 27.00 21.60
CA LEU A 24 58.70 25.90 22.47
C LEU A 24 57.54 26.31 23.40
N VAL A 25 56.50 26.95 22.85
CA VAL A 25 55.24 27.14 23.59
C VAL A 25 54.07 26.90 22.64
N LEU A 26 53.88 25.65 22.21
CA LEU A 26 52.64 25.18 21.62
C LEU A 26 52.62 23.64 21.72
N LEU A 27 51.47 23.09 22.09
CA LEU A 27 51.16 21.67 22.38
C LEU A 27 51.37 21.22 23.83
N VAL A 28 50.67 21.88 24.76
CA VAL A 28 49.89 21.11 25.74
C VAL A 28 48.43 21.35 25.37
N LEU A 29 47.96 20.65 24.33
CA LEU A 29 46.52 20.44 24.19
C LEU A 29 46.14 19.56 25.38
N PRO A 30 45.10 19.91 26.17
CA PRO A 30 44.52 18.91 27.06
C PRO A 30 44.05 17.78 26.15
N THR A 31 44.69 16.62 26.26
CA THR A 31 44.11 15.38 25.73
C THR A 31 42.73 15.29 26.35
N ALA A 32 41.70 15.40 25.51
CA ALA A 32 40.32 15.20 25.92
C ALA A 32 40.30 13.97 26.81
N GLY A 33 39.91 14.16 28.08
CA GLY A 33 40.05 13.13 29.11
C GLY A 33 39.41 11.85 28.62
N ALA A 34 40.18 10.76 28.61
CA ALA A 34 39.62 9.43 28.51
C ALA A 34 38.70 9.27 29.72
N GLN A 35 37.39 9.40 29.51
CA GLN A 35 36.42 8.96 30.52
C GLN A 35 36.61 7.44 30.64
N ASP A 36 36.95 6.99 31.84
CA ASP A 36 37.13 5.57 32.14
C ASP A 36 35.73 4.98 32.29
N TYR A 37 35.23 4.37 31.21
CA TYR A 37 33.93 3.69 31.21
C TYR A 37 34.05 2.35 31.92
N SER A 38 33.01 1.94 32.65
CA SER A 38 33.00 0.63 33.34
C SER A 38 32.89 -0.55 32.37
N TYR A 39 32.48 -0.29 31.13
CA TYR A 39 32.31 -1.25 30.04
C TYR A 39 32.33 -0.54 28.67
N GLU A 40 32.60 -1.29 27.62
CA GLU A 40 32.51 -0.89 26.22
C GLU A 40 31.27 -1.53 25.57
N ILE A 41 30.62 -0.83 24.64
CA ILE A 41 29.52 -1.37 23.83
C ILE A 41 30.07 -1.66 22.43
N ASN A 42 30.28 -2.94 22.15
CA ASN A 42 30.77 -3.42 20.86
C ASN A 42 29.71 -3.22 19.77
N ALA A 43 28.46 -3.56 20.09
CA ALA A 43 27.32 -3.41 19.20
C ALA A 43 26.03 -3.09 19.96
N TYR A 44 25.21 -2.24 19.36
CA TYR A 44 23.88 -1.88 19.84
C TYR A 44 22.90 -1.96 18.68
N ALA A 45 21.94 -2.86 18.73
CA ALA A 45 20.95 -3.05 17.69
C ALA A 45 19.54 -2.85 18.25
N VAL A 46 18.69 -2.12 17.51
CA VAL A 46 17.30 -1.90 17.87
C VAL A 46 16.41 -2.33 16.71
N TYR A 47 15.46 -3.20 17.00
CA TYR A 47 14.51 -3.73 16.03
C TYR A 47 13.10 -3.29 16.42
N PHE A 48 12.40 -2.67 15.49
CA PHE A 48 11.01 -2.27 15.61
C PHE A 48 10.15 -3.11 14.68
N ASP A 49 9.19 -3.82 15.25
CA ASP A 49 8.15 -4.53 14.50
C ASP A 49 6.80 -3.85 14.77
N VAL A 50 6.24 -3.21 13.75
CA VAL A 50 4.96 -2.50 13.84
C VAL A 50 3.83 -3.53 13.75
N VAL A 51 3.30 -3.95 14.90
CA VAL A 51 2.18 -4.90 14.97
C VAL A 51 0.87 -4.20 14.64
N SER A 52 0.67 -3.01 15.19
CA SER A 52 -0.40 -2.07 14.84
C SER A 52 0.09 -0.64 15.04
N PRO A 53 -0.60 0.39 14.52
CA PRO A 53 -0.20 1.79 14.75
C PRO A 53 -0.06 2.13 16.24
N ASP A 54 -0.88 1.51 17.10
CA ASP A 54 -0.79 1.71 18.54
C ASP A 54 0.29 0.89 19.22
N ASN A 55 0.70 -0.26 18.66
CA ASN A 55 1.57 -1.22 19.33
C ASN A 55 2.79 -1.57 18.47
N VAL A 56 3.96 -1.16 18.95
CA VAL A 56 5.25 -1.50 18.36
C VAL A 56 5.96 -2.48 19.28
N GLN A 57 6.41 -3.60 18.74
CA GLN A 57 7.30 -4.50 19.46
C GLN A 57 8.73 -4.04 19.26
N GLU A 58 9.41 -3.71 20.37
CA GLU A 58 10.80 -3.28 20.37
C GLU A 58 11.67 -4.43 20.89
N THR A 59 12.77 -4.70 20.18
CA THR A 59 13.84 -5.58 20.65
C THR A 59 15.16 -4.82 20.61
N VAL A 60 15.83 -4.74 21.76
CA VAL A 60 17.14 -4.13 21.93
C VAL A 60 18.16 -5.23 22.18
N GLU A 61 19.19 -5.29 21.35
CA GLU A 61 20.32 -6.20 21.50
C GLU A 61 21.59 -5.40 21.79
N ILE A 62 22.30 -5.75 22.85
CA ILE A 62 23.49 -5.05 23.33
C ILE A 62 24.60 -6.07 23.48
N ASP A 63 25.68 -5.88 22.75
CA ASP A 63 26.93 -6.61 22.90
C ASP A 63 27.92 -5.71 23.65
N LEU A 64 28.29 -6.12 24.86
CA LEU A 64 29.15 -5.34 25.75
C LEU A 64 30.32 -6.15 26.29
N THR A 65 31.41 -5.47 26.60
CA THR A 65 32.60 -6.02 27.25
C THR A 65 32.88 -5.21 28.51
N ALA A 66 32.94 -5.87 29.66
CA ALA A 66 33.14 -5.21 30.94
C ALA A 66 34.62 -4.86 31.16
N HIS A 67 34.91 -3.64 31.63
CA HIS A 67 36.26 -3.25 32.11
C HIS A 67 36.39 -3.38 33.64
N THR A 68 35.25 -3.39 34.32
CA THR A 68 35.12 -3.50 35.78
C THR A 68 34.00 -4.48 36.10
N ASN A 69 33.80 -4.80 37.39
CA ASN A 69 32.71 -5.67 37.79
C ASN A 69 31.35 -5.02 37.46
N LEU A 70 30.63 -5.57 36.49
CA LEU A 70 29.35 -5.06 36.00
C LEU A 70 28.23 -6.05 36.31
N SER A 71 27.18 -5.62 37.01
CA SER A 71 26.05 -6.48 37.41
C SER A 71 24.69 -6.00 36.91
N GLY A 72 24.67 -4.95 36.09
CA GLY A 72 23.43 -4.45 35.52
C GLY A 72 23.65 -3.40 34.43
N TYR A 73 22.59 -3.14 33.68
CA TYR A 73 22.54 -2.14 32.62
C TYR A 73 21.20 -1.42 32.65
N VAL A 74 21.19 -0.15 32.27
CA VAL A 74 19.98 0.69 32.30
C VAL A 74 19.75 1.33 30.93
N ILE A 75 18.52 1.20 30.42
CA ILE A 75 18.05 1.89 29.21
C ILE A 75 17.02 2.95 29.61
N TYR A 76 17.04 4.09 28.92
CA TYR A 76 16.04 5.15 29.09
C TYR A 76 15.18 5.24 27.82
N THR A 77 13.87 5.36 27.99
CA THR A 77 12.93 5.55 26.88
C THR A 77 11.80 6.48 27.32
N ASP A 78 11.39 7.39 26.43
CA ASP A 78 10.26 8.29 26.68
C ASP A 78 8.91 7.62 26.41
N TYR A 79 8.93 6.37 25.96
CA TYR A 79 7.73 5.59 25.65
C TYR A 79 7.37 4.61 26.77
N PRO A 80 6.08 4.26 26.94
CA PRO A 80 5.65 3.26 27.91
C PRO A 80 6.25 1.89 27.57
N VAL A 81 6.57 1.11 28.60
CA VAL A 81 7.18 -0.22 28.47
C VAL A 81 6.23 -1.26 29.03
N GLU A 82 5.71 -2.12 28.17
CA GLU A 82 4.76 -3.18 28.51
C GLU A 82 5.40 -4.56 28.33
N ASN A 83 5.18 -5.45 29.31
CA ASN A 83 5.66 -6.83 29.32
C ASN A 83 7.15 -7.01 28.98
N PRO A 84 8.07 -6.31 29.68
CA PRO A 84 9.49 -6.43 29.40
C PRO A 84 10.04 -7.81 29.75
N HIS A 85 10.80 -8.39 28.82
CA HIS A 85 11.48 -9.65 29.00
C HIS A 85 12.92 -9.51 28.48
N ALA A 86 13.90 -9.91 29.28
CA ALA A 86 15.30 -9.88 28.87
C ALA A 86 16.01 -11.20 29.11
N VAL A 87 16.92 -11.53 28.20
CA VAL A 87 17.85 -12.65 28.32
C VAL A 87 19.27 -12.15 28.16
N ILE A 88 20.20 -12.82 28.83
CA ILE A 88 21.63 -12.63 28.65
C ILE A 88 22.24 -13.90 28.09
N GLU A 89 23.05 -13.75 27.06
CA GLU A 89 23.88 -14.80 26.48
C GLU A 89 25.31 -14.60 26.98
N LEU A 90 25.76 -15.59 27.74
CA LEU A 90 27.11 -15.72 28.30
C LEU A 90 27.79 -16.92 27.64
N GLU A 91 29.10 -17.09 27.81
CA GLU A 91 29.80 -18.31 27.37
C GLU A 91 29.19 -19.60 27.95
N THR A 92 28.61 -19.51 29.15
CA THR A 92 27.95 -20.63 29.85
C THR A 92 26.56 -20.98 29.32
N GLY A 93 26.00 -20.16 28.42
CA GLY A 93 24.66 -20.32 27.85
C GLY A 93 23.75 -19.11 28.06
N VAL A 94 22.48 -19.28 27.67
CA VAL A 94 21.45 -18.23 27.72
C VAL A 94 20.66 -18.32 29.02
N GLN A 95 20.50 -17.20 29.71
CA GLN A 95 19.76 -17.10 30.97
C GLN A 95 18.77 -15.93 30.94
N ALA A 96 17.58 -16.11 31.52
CA ALA A 96 16.63 -15.01 31.71
C ALA A 96 17.12 -14.09 32.85
N ILE A 97 16.99 -12.79 32.68
CA ILE A 97 17.44 -11.79 33.66
C ILE A 97 16.28 -10.95 34.17
N ASN A 98 16.43 -10.44 35.39
CA ASN A 98 15.38 -9.64 36.01
C ASN A 98 15.33 -8.25 35.38
N VAL A 99 14.14 -7.85 34.95
CA VAL A 99 13.88 -6.52 34.41
C VAL A 99 12.95 -5.77 35.35
N THR A 100 13.32 -4.55 35.71
CA THR A 100 12.44 -3.64 36.46
C THR A 100 12.33 -2.33 35.74
N VAL A 101 11.10 -1.84 35.57
CA VAL A 101 10.83 -0.56 34.92
C VAL A 101 10.41 0.43 36.00
N ARG A 102 11.00 1.62 35.99
CA ARG A 102 10.60 2.72 36.88
C ARG A 102 10.52 4.01 36.08
N GLU A 103 9.44 4.74 36.28
CA GLU A 103 9.34 6.11 35.77
C GLU A 103 10.31 7.01 36.56
N VAL A 104 11.14 7.76 35.84
CA VAL A 104 12.04 8.78 36.39
C VAL A 104 11.49 10.17 36.07
N LEU A 105 12.15 11.22 36.59
CA LEU A 105 11.70 12.60 36.40
C LEU A 105 11.49 12.94 34.91
N GLY A 106 10.35 13.52 34.59
CA GLY A 106 10.01 13.97 33.23
C GLY A 106 9.21 12.98 32.38
N GLY A 107 8.72 11.87 32.95
CA GLY A 107 7.92 10.88 32.22
C GLY A 107 8.75 9.84 31.45
N THR A 108 10.08 9.95 31.49
CA THR A 108 11.00 8.97 30.93
C THR A 108 10.99 7.70 31.79
N ASN A 109 10.93 6.53 31.16
CA ASN A 109 11.03 5.23 31.80
C ASN A 109 12.48 4.75 31.81
N ALA A 110 12.96 4.32 32.98
CA ALA A 110 14.23 3.63 33.16
C ALA A 110 14.00 2.12 33.27
N ILE A 111 14.60 1.35 32.36
CA ILE A 111 14.56 -0.11 32.32
C ILE A 111 15.86 -0.64 32.91
N TYR A 112 15.80 -1.14 34.14
CA TYR A 112 16.93 -1.74 34.83
C TYR A 112 16.97 -3.24 34.54
N MET A 113 18.09 -3.70 34.01
CA MET A 113 18.37 -5.11 33.76
C MET A 113 19.48 -5.56 34.72
N SER A 114 19.18 -6.54 35.58
CA SER A 114 20.14 -7.05 36.56
C SER A 114 20.58 -8.46 36.18
N PHE A 115 21.88 -8.67 36.05
CA PHE A 115 22.48 -9.92 35.57
C PHE A 115 23.65 -10.37 36.46
N PRO A 116 24.09 -11.65 36.35
CA PRO A 116 25.27 -12.13 37.08
C PRO A 116 26.50 -11.24 36.81
N THR A 117 27.29 -10.97 37.84
CA THR A 117 28.44 -10.06 37.73
C THR A 117 29.41 -10.51 36.64
N LEU A 118 29.61 -9.65 35.66
CA LEU A 118 30.64 -9.77 34.63
C LEU A 118 31.96 -9.21 35.17
N GLY A 119 33.01 -10.01 35.13
CA GLY A 119 34.36 -9.61 35.47
C GLY A 119 35.05 -8.80 34.36
N PRO A 120 36.18 -8.15 34.65
CA PRO A 120 36.97 -7.43 33.65
C PRO A 120 37.39 -8.34 32.49
N GLY A 121 37.09 -7.94 31.26
CA GLY A 121 37.35 -8.66 30.02
C GLY A 121 36.25 -9.64 29.60
N GLU A 122 35.26 -9.91 30.45
CA GLU A 122 34.12 -10.75 30.09
C GLU A 122 33.17 -9.98 29.17
N SER A 123 32.61 -10.69 28.19
CA SER A 123 31.65 -10.13 27.24
C SER A 123 30.31 -10.84 27.36
N ALA A 124 29.24 -10.10 27.12
CA ALA A 124 27.89 -10.63 27.18
C ALA A 124 27.01 -9.97 26.12
N ARG A 125 26.04 -10.75 25.62
CA ARG A 125 24.99 -10.23 24.75
C ARG A 125 23.67 -10.21 25.49
N ILE A 126 23.11 -9.02 25.67
CA ILE A 126 21.82 -8.81 26.32
C ILE A 126 20.79 -8.59 25.23
N ARG A 127 19.66 -9.31 25.30
CA ARG A 127 18.51 -9.09 24.44
C ARG A 127 17.30 -8.76 25.30
N LEU A 128 16.79 -7.55 25.15
CA LEU A 128 15.59 -7.04 25.79
C LEU A 128 14.46 -6.95 24.75
N THR A 129 13.27 -7.43 25.08
CA THR A 129 12.08 -7.32 24.24
C THR A 129 10.91 -6.80 25.07
N PHE A 130 10.18 -5.82 24.53
CA PHE A 130 8.97 -5.26 25.15
C PHE A 130 8.02 -4.69 24.10
N THR A 131 6.78 -4.43 24.51
CA THR A 131 5.80 -3.71 23.69
C THR A 131 5.76 -2.25 24.14
N THR A 132 5.69 -1.34 23.18
CA THR A 132 5.61 0.09 23.43
C THR A 132 4.54 0.74 22.55
N ARG A 133 4.08 1.92 22.97
CA ARG A 133 2.98 2.66 22.33
C ARG A 133 3.34 4.13 22.16
N GLY A 134 2.73 4.80 21.19
CA GLY A 134 2.93 6.23 20.94
C GLY A 134 4.17 6.59 20.12
N MET A 135 4.95 5.61 19.66
CA MET A 135 6.03 5.83 18.67
C MET A 135 5.50 6.21 17.29
N ILE A 136 4.27 5.79 16.98
CA ILE A 136 3.57 6.13 15.75
C ILE A 136 2.47 7.13 16.10
N THR A 137 2.43 8.21 15.34
CA THR A 137 1.40 9.25 15.47
C THR A 137 0.63 9.37 14.17
N GLU A 138 -0.69 9.49 14.25
CA GLU A 138 -1.55 9.67 13.07
C GLU A 138 -1.93 11.15 12.92
N SER A 139 -1.78 11.69 11.71
CA SER A 139 -2.26 13.01 11.33
C SER A 139 -2.71 13.01 9.88
N ASP A 140 -3.97 13.40 9.62
CA ASP A 140 -4.53 13.54 8.26
C ASP A 140 -4.44 12.24 7.43
N GLY A 141 -4.71 11.08 8.05
CA GLY A 141 -4.64 9.75 7.43
C GLY A 141 -3.22 9.28 7.08
N LYS A 142 -2.20 9.98 7.61
CA LYS A 142 -0.79 9.62 7.50
C LYS A 142 -0.26 9.26 8.87
N GLU A 143 0.55 8.23 8.92
CA GLU A 143 1.21 7.78 10.12
C GLU A 143 2.67 8.21 10.09
N GLN A 144 3.21 8.58 11.25
CA GLN A 144 4.60 8.95 11.40
C GLN A 144 5.21 8.21 12.58
N PHE A 145 6.18 7.34 12.28
CA PHE A 145 7.06 6.74 13.27
C PHE A 145 8.16 7.73 13.67
N THR A 146 8.39 7.87 14.97
CA THR A 146 9.47 8.70 15.52
C THR A 146 10.25 7.94 16.60
N TYR A 147 11.57 7.87 16.45
CA TYR A 147 12.47 7.28 17.45
C TYR A 147 13.70 8.15 17.66
N TYR A 148 14.08 8.33 18.91
CA TYR A 148 15.23 9.13 19.31
C TYR A 148 16.13 8.31 20.23
N VAL A 149 17.44 8.36 19.98
CA VAL A 149 18.43 7.75 20.84
C VAL A 149 19.67 8.62 20.94
N ARG A 150 20.24 8.66 22.14
CA ARG A 150 21.48 9.35 22.45
C ARG A 150 22.41 8.41 23.20
N PHE A 151 23.66 8.35 22.76
CA PHE A 151 24.68 7.54 23.42
C PHE A 151 25.50 8.39 24.39
N SER A 152 25.61 7.95 25.65
CA SER A 152 26.43 8.60 26.67
C SER A 152 27.89 8.14 26.65
N GLN A 153 28.20 7.12 25.86
CA GLN A 153 29.51 6.48 25.74
C GLN A 153 29.74 5.98 24.31
N PRO A 154 30.97 5.59 23.92
CA PRO A 154 31.24 5.12 22.59
C PRO A 154 30.50 3.81 22.28
N VAL A 155 30.08 3.66 21.03
CA VAL A 155 29.46 2.41 20.52
C VAL A 155 30.16 2.03 19.22
N GLY A 156 30.67 0.79 19.15
CA GLY A 156 31.38 0.29 17.98
C GLY A 156 30.48 0.21 16.74
N LEU A 157 29.34 -0.47 16.87
CA LEU A 157 28.34 -0.62 15.81
C LEU A 157 26.95 -0.27 16.34
N PHE A 158 26.25 0.65 15.69
CA PHE A 158 24.86 0.96 15.95
C PHE A 158 23.99 0.54 14.76
N HIS A 159 23.00 -0.32 15.00
CA HIS A 159 22.07 -0.81 13.99
C HIS A 159 20.62 -0.51 14.38
N VAL A 160 19.82 -0.07 13.43
CA VAL A 160 18.38 0.14 13.60
C VAL A 160 17.65 -0.54 12.45
N GLN A 161 16.59 -1.26 12.79
CA GLN A 161 15.71 -1.91 11.84
C GLN A 161 14.26 -1.53 12.14
N LEU A 162 13.52 -1.12 11.11
CA LEU A 162 12.09 -0.86 11.19
C LEU A 162 11.35 -1.75 10.17
N VAL A 163 10.44 -2.58 10.68
CA VAL A 163 9.55 -3.44 9.90
C VAL A 163 8.14 -2.89 9.95
N VAL A 164 7.60 -2.57 8.78
CA VAL A 164 6.23 -2.06 8.61
C VAL A 164 5.38 -3.10 7.85
N PRO A 165 4.17 -3.42 8.32
CA PRO A 165 3.32 -4.47 7.75
C PRO A 165 2.75 -4.11 6.38
N ARG A 166 2.12 -5.10 5.71
CA ARG A 166 1.37 -4.89 4.45
C ARG A 166 0.30 -3.81 4.60
N GLY A 167 0.02 -3.11 3.51
CA GLY A 167 -1.05 -2.09 3.45
C GLY A 167 -0.55 -0.67 3.68
N TYR A 168 0.69 -0.51 4.15
CA TYR A 168 1.33 0.78 4.36
C TYR A 168 2.29 1.08 3.22
N ALA A 169 2.21 2.28 2.63
CA ALA A 169 3.20 2.79 1.70
C ALA A 169 4.09 3.80 2.43
N VAL A 170 5.41 3.74 2.21
CA VAL A 170 6.30 4.76 2.77
C VAL A 170 6.01 6.11 2.12
N LEU A 171 5.76 7.10 2.96
CA LEU A 171 5.64 8.49 2.56
C LEU A 171 6.93 9.22 2.94
N SER A 172 7.31 10.18 2.10
CA SER A 172 8.38 11.11 2.49
C SER A 172 7.91 12.01 3.64
N PRO A 173 8.76 12.33 4.62
CA PRO A 173 10.20 12.07 4.64
C PRO A 173 10.62 10.76 5.35
N ILE A 174 11.78 10.22 4.96
CA ILE A 174 12.53 9.20 5.72
C ILE A 174 13.83 9.85 6.17
N ILE A 175 13.99 10.06 7.47
CA ILE A 175 15.14 10.76 8.06
C ILE A 175 15.75 9.87 9.15
N PRO A 176 17.06 9.61 9.13
CA PRO A 176 17.97 9.80 8.00
C PRO A 176 17.63 8.84 6.86
N SER A 177 18.27 9.02 5.70
CA SER A 177 18.16 8.04 4.61
C SER A 177 18.62 6.65 5.08
N PRO A 178 17.85 5.59 4.81
CA PRO A 178 18.19 4.21 5.17
C PRO A 178 19.36 3.71 4.32
N ASP A 179 20.18 2.84 4.90
CA ASP A 179 21.30 2.19 4.19
C ASP A 179 20.79 1.02 3.34
N LYS A 180 19.69 0.39 3.75
CA LYS A 180 19.00 -0.65 3.00
C LYS A 180 17.49 -0.49 3.11
N VAL A 181 16.82 -0.68 1.96
CA VAL A 181 15.36 -0.73 1.84
C VAL A 181 14.99 -2.00 1.12
N GLU A 182 14.15 -2.82 1.74
CA GLU A 182 13.61 -4.02 1.13
C GLU A 182 12.08 -3.96 1.19
N SER A 183 11.47 -3.89 0.01
CA SER A 183 10.02 -3.96 -0.14
C SER A 183 9.66 -5.37 -0.59
N SER A 184 9.17 -6.18 0.34
CA SER A 184 8.52 -7.45 0.00
C SER A 184 7.05 -7.19 -0.33
N THR A 185 6.38 -8.20 -0.89
CA THR A 185 4.91 -8.16 -0.97
C THR A 185 4.32 -7.99 0.44
N GLU A 186 4.96 -8.57 1.46
CA GLU A 186 4.47 -8.77 2.84
C GLU A 186 4.85 -7.72 3.87
N ARG A 187 5.94 -7.02 3.62
CA ARG A 187 6.51 -6.10 4.59
C ARG A 187 7.45 -5.16 3.90
N LEU A 188 7.57 -3.99 4.48
CA LEU A 188 8.63 -3.06 4.18
C LEU A 188 9.65 -3.09 5.32
N LEU A 189 10.92 -3.22 4.94
CA LEU A 189 12.05 -3.25 5.85
C LEU A 189 12.95 -2.05 5.55
N LEU A 190 13.27 -1.29 6.59
CA LEU A 190 14.20 -0.16 6.57
C LEU A 190 15.33 -0.44 7.56
N GLU A 191 16.57 -0.30 7.12
CA GLU A 191 17.74 -0.54 7.97
C GLU A 191 18.70 0.65 7.94
N TRP A 192 19.27 0.96 9.12
CA TRP A 192 20.34 1.93 9.30
C TRP A 192 21.48 1.30 10.08
N THR A 193 22.71 1.60 9.69
CA THR A 193 23.93 1.12 10.33
C THR A 193 24.94 2.25 10.43
N ARG A 194 25.46 2.48 11.64
CA ARG A 194 26.49 3.47 11.94
C ARG A 194 27.62 2.80 12.70
N ARG A 195 28.84 3.31 12.56
CA ARG A 195 30.04 2.78 13.21
C ARG A 195 30.76 3.90 13.94
N ASP A 196 31.53 3.52 14.95
CA ASP A 196 32.41 4.43 15.70
C ASP A 196 31.65 5.62 16.30
N ILE A 197 30.51 5.34 16.93
CA ILE A 197 29.66 6.35 17.57
C ILE A 197 30.38 6.97 18.75
N ARG A 198 30.34 8.29 18.85
CA ARG A 198 30.99 9.04 19.92
C ARG A 198 30.03 9.33 21.06
N PRO A 199 30.56 9.52 22.29
CA PRO A 199 29.76 10.01 23.40
C PRO A 199 29.11 11.34 23.06
N GLY A 200 27.79 11.43 23.25
CA GLY A 200 26.98 12.61 22.95
C GLY A 200 26.39 12.62 21.55
N ASP A 201 26.68 11.63 20.69
CA ASP A 201 26.01 11.51 19.41
C ASP A 201 24.52 11.17 19.60
N GLU A 202 23.69 11.85 18.81
CA GLU A 202 22.22 11.79 18.86
C GLU A 202 21.68 11.40 17.49
N PHE A 203 20.70 10.50 17.47
CA PHE A 203 20.05 10.01 16.25
C PHE A 203 18.55 10.18 16.35
N TYR A 204 17.96 10.73 15.29
CA TYR A 204 16.53 10.92 15.13
C TYR A 204 16.05 10.17 13.90
N PHE A 205 15.16 9.21 14.10
CA PHE A 205 14.54 8.41 13.06
C PHE A 205 13.10 8.86 12.89
N ILE A 206 12.77 9.38 11.72
CA ILE A 206 11.42 9.83 11.36
C ILE A 206 11.04 9.14 10.06
N VAL A 207 9.95 8.39 10.07
CA VAL A 207 9.46 7.71 8.87
C VAL A 207 7.96 7.91 8.73
N GLY A 208 7.55 8.49 7.61
CA GLY A 208 6.14 8.60 7.24
C GLY A 208 5.63 7.35 6.53
N PHE A 209 4.40 6.96 6.81
CA PHE A 209 3.69 5.90 6.11
C PHE A 209 2.25 6.35 5.79
N SER A 210 1.68 5.83 4.70
CA SER A 210 0.25 5.94 4.45
C SER A 210 -0.46 5.04 5.45
N GLY A 211 -1.60 5.46 6.00
CA GLY A 211 -2.46 4.54 6.75
C GLY A 211 -2.83 3.29 5.93
N GLU A 212 -3.38 2.29 6.60
CA GLU A 212 -3.73 1.01 6.00
C GLU A 212 -4.57 1.20 4.73
N MET A 213 -3.97 0.94 3.56
CA MET A 213 -4.69 0.97 2.30
C MET A 213 -5.65 -0.21 2.29
N ALA A 214 -6.94 0.08 2.48
CA ALA A 214 -8.01 -0.85 2.17
C ALA A 214 -7.93 -1.19 0.68
N VAL A 215 -7.25 -2.29 0.34
CA VAL A 215 -7.29 -2.84 -1.00
C VAL A 215 -8.77 -3.11 -1.27
N PRO A 216 -9.42 -2.40 -2.21
CA PRO A 216 -10.84 -2.60 -2.45
C PRO A 216 -11.02 -4.08 -2.77
N SER A 217 -11.84 -4.75 -1.98
CA SER A 217 -12.11 -6.17 -2.13
C SER A 217 -12.47 -6.41 -3.59
N SER A 218 -11.68 -7.27 -4.25
CA SER A 218 -11.93 -7.63 -5.65
C SER A 218 -13.40 -8.04 -5.77
N PRO A 219 -14.18 -7.46 -6.71
CA PRO A 219 -15.60 -7.76 -6.81
C PRO A 219 -15.82 -9.27 -6.83
N SER A 220 -16.77 -9.74 -6.03
CA SER A 220 -16.97 -11.18 -5.83
C SER A 220 -17.18 -11.89 -7.18
N PRO A 221 -16.67 -13.12 -7.37
CA PRO A 221 -16.91 -13.89 -8.60
C PRO A 221 -18.40 -14.01 -8.97
N LEU A 222 -19.28 -13.95 -7.97
CA LEU A 222 -20.74 -13.96 -8.13
C LEU A 222 -21.26 -12.72 -8.86
N LEU A 223 -20.67 -11.54 -8.65
CA LEU A 223 -21.05 -10.32 -9.36
C LEU A 223 -20.76 -10.46 -10.86
N TYR A 224 -19.58 -10.97 -11.21
CA TYR A 224 -19.23 -11.22 -12.61
C TYR A 224 -20.13 -12.27 -13.26
N ALA A 225 -20.41 -13.37 -12.55
CA ALA A 225 -21.37 -14.38 -13.03
C ALA A 225 -22.77 -13.79 -13.23
N GLY A 226 -23.23 -12.93 -12.32
CA GLY A 226 -24.51 -12.23 -12.42
C GLY A 226 -24.58 -11.30 -13.64
N VAL A 227 -23.55 -10.47 -13.86
CA VAL A 227 -23.47 -9.57 -15.04
C VAL A 227 -23.43 -10.38 -16.34
N PHE A 228 -22.68 -11.48 -16.37
CA PHE A 228 -22.62 -12.36 -17.54
C PHE A 228 -23.98 -13.00 -17.86
N LEU A 229 -24.69 -13.51 -16.84
CA LEU A 229 -26.03 -14.09 -17.02
C LEU A 229 -27.05 -13.04 -17.46
N ALA A 230 -27.00 -11.82 -16.89
CA ALA A 230 -27.84 -10.71 -17.32
C ALA A 230 -27.57 -10.36 -18.80
N GLY A 231 -26.30 -10.32 -19.20
CA GLY A 231 -25.89 -10.12 -20.59
C GLY A 231 -26.43 -11.21 -21.53
N LEU A 232 -26.37 -12.48 -21.13
CA LEU A 232 -26.94 -13.59 -21.89
C LEU A 232 -28.46 -13.51 -22.02
N LEU A 233 -29.17 -13.09 -20.97
CA LEU A 233 -30.62 -12.92 -21.02
C LEU A 233 -31.03 -11.76 -21.95
N VAL A 234 -30.35 -10.62 -21.85
CA VAL A 234 -30.61 -9.47 -22.73
C VAL A 234 -30.24 -9.80 -24.18
N GLY A 235 -29.07 -10.39 -24.40
CA GLY A 235 -28.60 -10.79 -25.73
C GLY A 235 -29.50 -11.86 -26.36
N GLY A 236 -29.77 -12.94 -25.63
CA GLY A 236 -30.63 -14.03 -26.08
C GLY A 236 -32.07 -13.57 -26.32
N GLY A 237 -32.62 -12.75 -25.43
CA GLY A 237 -33.95 -12.15 -25.59
C GLY A 237 -34.04 -11.23 -26.81
N SER A 238 -32.99 -10.44 -27.07
CA SER A 238 -32.92 -9.56 -28.24
C SER A 238 -32.84 -10.35 -29.55
N VAL A 239 -32.02 -11.40 -29.59
CA VAL A 239 -31.91 -12.30 -30.76
C VAL A 239 -33.23 -13.03 -31.00
N TYR A 240 -33.84 -13.58 -29.96
CA TYR A 240 -35.13 -14.26 -30.05
C TYR A 240 -36.24 -13.32 -30.53
N GLY A 241 -36.32 -12.12 -29.96
CA GLY A 241 -37.25 -11.07 -30.38
C GLY A 241 -37.04 -10.66 -31.84
N TYR A 242 -35.80 -10.56 -32.30
CA TYR A 242 -35.48 -10.26 -33.70
C TYR A 242 -35.92 -11.37 -34.65
N ILE A 243 -35.75 -12.65 -34.27
CA ILE A 243 -36.21 -13.80 -35.06
C ILE A 243 -37.74 -13.76 -35.21
N LEU A 244 -38.46 -13.57 -34.11
CA LEU A 244 -39.93 -13.47 -34.12
C LEU A 244 -40.41 -12.29 -34.97
N TYR A 245 -39.75 -11.14 -34.86
CA TYR A 245 -40.06 -9.96 -35.68
C TYR A 245 -39.87 -10.26 -37.18
N ARG A 246 -38.78 -10.94 -37.55
CA ARG A 246 -38.47 -11.30 -38.93
C ARG A 246 -39.45 -12.30 -39.50
N GLU A 247 -39.89 -13.28 -38.72
CA GLU A 247 -40.91 -14.25 -39.15
C GLU A 247 -42.24 -13.56 -39.46
N LYS A 248 -42.70 -12.68 -38.57
CA LYS A 248 -43.93 -11.90 -38.80
C LYS A 248 -43.84 -11.05 -40.07
N LYS A 249 -42.72 -10.35 -40.28
CA LYS A 249 -42.50 -9.57 -41.50
C LYS A 249 -42.52 -10.43 -42.77
N ARG A 250 -41.98 -11.65 -42.70
CA ARG A 250 -41.96 -12.59 -43.83
C ARG A 250 -43.35 -13.14 -44.15
N GLU A 251 -44.21 -13.34 -43.16
CA GLU A 251 -45.62 -13.69 -43.39
C GLU A 251 -46.37 -12.54 -44.05
N GLU A 252 -46.19 -11.31 -43.56
CA GLU A 252 -46.77 -10.11 -44.17
C GLU A 252 -46.29 -9.92 -45.62
N GLU A 253 -45.00 -10.08 -45.91
CA GLU A 253 -44.46 -10.04 -47.27
C GLU A 253 -45.02 -11.16 -48.16
N LYS A 254 -45.18 -12.39 -47.65
CA LYS A 254 -45.82 -13.48 -48.40
C LYS A 254 -47.28 -13.15 -48.76
N THR A 255 -48.02 -12.48 -47.88
CA THR A 255 -49.40 -12.04 -48.19
C THR A 255 -49.43 -10.95 -49.27
N HIS A 256 -48.42 -10.07 -49.30
CA HIS A 256 -48.30 -9.04 -50.33
C HIS A 256 -47.89 -9.61 -51.69
N LEU A 257 -47.04 -10.64 -51.70
CA LEU A 257 -46.51 -11.33 -52.89
C LEU A 257 -47.48 -12.36 -53.52
N ARG A 258 -48.63 -12.64 -52.90
CA ARG A 258 -49.65 -13.49 -53.54
C ARG A 258 -50.13 -12.85 -54.85
N SER A 259 -50.09 -13.64 -55.93
CA SER A 259 -50.63 -13.23 -57.23
C SER A 259 -52.11 -12.85 -57.08
N ASP A 260 -52.60 -11.91 -57.90
CA ASP A 260 -54.01 -11.53 -57.89
C ASP A 260 -54.94 -12.75 -58.12
N GLU A 261 -54.47 -13.77 -58.85
CA GLU A 261 -55.15 -15.07 -59.01
C GLU A 261 -55.29 -15.85 -57.69
N GLU A 262 -54.24 -15.90 -56.87
CA GLU A 262 -54.25 -16.62 -55.59
C GLU A 262 -55.17 -15.95 -54.57
N LYS A 263 -55.24 -14.61 -54.60
CA LYS A 263 -56.18 -13.85 -53.77
C LYS A 263 -57.63 -14.12 -54.18
N ILE A 264 -57.91 -14.23 -55.48
CA ILE A 264 -59.24 -14.61 -55.99
C ILE A 264 -59.59 -16.04 -55.56
N LEU A 265 -58.67 -17.01 -55.69
CA LEU A 265 -58.90 -18.39 -55.25
C LEU A 265 -59.18 -18.47 -53.75
N ALA A 266 -58.48 -17.70 -52.92
CA ALA A 266 -58.72 -17.65 -51.48
C ALA A 266 -60.14 -17.15 -51.14
N LEU A 267 -60.62 -16.12 -51.84
CA LEU A 267 -61.98 -15.60 -51.66
C LEU A 267 -63.04 -16.59 -52.14
N LEU A 268 -62.79 -17.34 -53.22
CA LEU A 268 -63.74 -18.33 -53.75
C LEU A 268 -63.80 -19.63 -52.92
N LYS A 269 -62.79 -19.92 -52.09
CA LYS A 269 -62.85 -21.01 -51.11
C LYS A 269 -63.88 -20.77 -50.01
N GLU A 270 -64.22 -19.51 -49.73
CA GLU A 270 -65.26 -19.15 -48.75
C GLU A 270 -66.68 -19.27 -49.33
N GLY A 271 -66.80 -19.34 -50.66
CA GLY A 271 -68.06 -19.53 -51.39
C GLY A 271 -68.10 -18.76 -52.72
N PRO A 272 -69.17 -18.92 -53.51
CA PRO A 272 -69.35 -18.20 -54.77
C PRO A 272 -69.55 -16.69 -54.55
N VAL A 273 -68.83 -15.85 -55.30
CA VAL A 273 -68.83 -14.38 -55.13
C VAL A 273 -69.13 -13.69 -56.47
N LEU A 274 -69.78 -12.51 -56.42
CA LEU A 274 -70.01 -11.70 -57.61
C LEU A 274 -68.71 -11.04 -58.09
N GLN A 275 -68.52 -10.93 -59.40
CA GLN A 275 -67.34 -10.28 -59.99
C GLN A 275 -67.17 -8.81 -59.54
N SER A 276 -68.27 -8.10 -59.30
CA SER A 276 -68.22 -6.73 -58.76
C SER A 276 -67.70 -6.70 -57.33
N GLU A 277 -68.12 -7.66 -56.49
CA GLU A 277 -67.66 -7.78 -55.11
C GLU A 277 -66.19 -8.19 -55.05
N LEU A 278 -65.71 -9.00 -55.99
CA LEU A 278 -64.29 -9.33 -56.12
C LEU A 278 -63.44 -8.09 -56.43
N ALA A 279 -63.93 -7.19 -57.30
CA ALA A 279 -63.25 -5.93 -57.60
C ALA A 279 -63.15 -5.02 -56.38
N ASP A 280 -64.23 -4.93 -55.60
CA ASP A 280 -64.28 -4.12 -54.39
C ASP A 280 -63.41 -4.71 -53.27
N LYS A 281 -63.45 -6.05 -53.06
CA LYS A 281 -62.64 -6.75 -52.03
C LYS A 281 -61.14 -6.74 -52.32
N LEU A 282 -60.76 -6.76 -53.59
CA LEU A 282 -59.35 -6.75 -54.01
C LEU A 282 -58.80 -5.34 -54.28
N GLY A 283 -59.66 -4.31 -54.28
CA GLY A 283 -59.26 -2.92 -54.51
C GLY A 283 -58.71 -2.65 -55.91
N VAL A 284 -59.12 -3.44 -56.91
CA VAL A 284 -58.63 -3.36 -58.29
C VAL A 284 -59.75 -2.97 -59.27
N SER A 285 -59.39 -2.45 -60.44
CA SER A 285 -60.38 -2.06 -61.44
C SER A 285 -61.18 -3.26 -61.96
N LYS A 286 -62.47 -3.06 -62.27
CA LYS A 286 -63.35 -4.09 -62.83
C LYS A 286 -62.79 -4.74 -64.11
N ALA A 287 -62.07 -3.95 -64.91
CA ALA A 287 -61.39 -4.43 -66.11
C ALA A 287 -60.26 -5.42 -65.76
N LYS A 288 -59.43 -5.11 -64.77
CA LYS A 288 -58.34 -5.98 -64.31
C LYS A 288 -58.88 -7.31 -63.79
N VAL A 289 -59.93 -7.28 -62.96
CA VAL A 289 -60.61 -8.50 -62.48
C VAL A 289 -61.18 -9.30 -63.64
N SER A 290 -61.80 -8.65 -64.63
CA SER A 290 -62.36 -9.35 -65.79
C SER A 290 -61.32 -10.08 -66.62
N ILE A 291 -60.11 -9.53 -66.75
CA ILE A 291 -58.98 -10.15 -67.45
C ILE A 291 -58.50 -11.37 -66.66
N ILE A 292 -58.23 -11.21 -65.36
CA ILE A 292 -57.74 -12.29 -64.50
C ILE A 292 -58.75 -13.45 -64.44
N LEU A 293 -60.05 -13.15 -64.25
CA LEU A 293 -61.08 -14.20 -64.23
C LEU A 293 -61.21 -14.92 -65.57
N ARG A 294 -60.94 -14.26 -66.69
CA ARG A 294 -60.93 -14.92 -67.99
C ARG A 294 -59.75 -15.89 -68.09
N GLU A 295 -58.56 -15.47 -67.70
CA GLU A 295 -57.37 -16.33 -67.68
C GLU A 295 -57.56 -17.53 -66.72
N MET A 296 -58.16 -17.31 -65.55
CA MET A 296 -58.47 -18.37 -64.60
C MET A 296 -59.54 -19.36 -65.11
N GLU A 297 -60.54 -18.89 -65.86
CA GLU A 297 -61.54 -19.76 -66.50
C GLU A 297 -60.94 -20.56 -67.66
N GLU A 298 -60.06 -19.94 -68.47
CA GLU A 298 -59.31 -20.63 -69.54
C GLU A 298 -58.37 -21.70 -68.97
N LYS A 299 -57.76 -21.45 -67.80
CA LYS A 299 -56.97 -22.44 -67.03
C LYS A 299 -57.85 -23.50 -66.34
N GLY A 300 -59.18 -23.39 -66.40
CA GLY A 300 -60.12 -24.32 -65.80
C GLY A 300 -60.23 -24.24 -64.28
N LEU A 301 -59.75 -23.17 -63.64
CA LEU A 301 -59.75 -23.02 -62.18
C LEU A 301 -61.10 -22.54 -61.62
N ILE A 302 -61.90 -21.86 -62.43
CA ILE A 302 -63.19 -21.27 -62.04
C ILE A 302 -64.22 -21.43 -63.15
N THR A 303 -65.48 -21.18 -62.82
CA THR A 303 -66.57 -21.07 -63.78
C THR A 303 -67.37 -19.80 -63.54
N ARG A 304 -67.81 -19.13 -64.62
CA ARG A 304 -68.60 -17.89 -64.54
C ARG A 304 -70.03 -18.12 -65.02
N VAL A 305 -71.01 -17.78 -64.18
CA VAL A 305 -72.43 -17.81 -64.53
C VAL A 305 -72.95 -16.38 -64.58
N LYS A 306 -73.62 -16.02 -65.68
CA LYS A 306 -74.16 -14.66 -65.84
C LYS A 306 -75.31 -14.44 -64.85
N GLU A 307 -75.21 -13.37 -64.05
CA GLU A 307 -76.24 -12.99 -63.09
C GLU A 307 -76.53 -11.48 -63.24
N GLY A 308 -77.66 -11.18 -63.89
CA GLY A 308 -78.04 -9.80 -64.21
C GLY A 308 -77.01 -9.09 -65.11
N ARG A 309 -76.43 -7.99 -64.59
CA ARG A 309 -75.42 -7.16 -65.28
C ARG A 309 -73.97 -7.56 -64.94
N THR A 310 -73.77 -8.62 -64.16
CA THR A 310 -72.45 -9.10 -63.73
C THR A 310 -72.36 -10.62 -63.86
N TYR A 311 -71.24 -11.22 -63.43
CA TYR A 311 -71.05 -12.66 -63.36
C TYR A 311 -70.88 -13.09 -61.90
N ARG A 312 -71.51 -14.21 -61.54
CA ARG A 312 -71.18 -14.95 -60.32
C ARG A 312 -70.09 -15.95 -60.64
N VAL A 313 -69.05 -15.95 -59.81
CA VAL A 313 -67.86 -16.77 -60.00
C VAL A 313 -67.90 -17.93 -59.01
N PHE A 314 -67.68 -19.14 -59.51
CA PHE A 314 -67.61 -20.36 -58.73
C PHE A 314 -66.23 -20.98 -58.86
N LEU A 315 -65.71 -21.53 -57.77
CA LEU A 315 -64.55 -22.42 -57.85
C LEU A 315 -64.97 -23.69 -58.59
N ARG A 316 -64.15 -24.16 -59.52
CA ARG A 316 -64.38 -25.45 -60.18
C ARG A 316 -63.88 -26.55 -59.23
N GLU A 317 -64.72 -27.54 -58.92
CA GLU A 317 -64.29 -28.76 -58.23
C GLU A 317 -63.34 -29.60 -59.10
#